data_AF-A0AAD7ST26-F1
#
_entry.id   AF-A0AAD7ST26-F1
#
_cell.length_a   1.000
_cell.length_b   1.000
_cell.length_c   1.000
_cell.angle_alpha   90.00
_cell.angle_beta   90.00
_cell.angle_gamma   90.00
#
_symmetry.space_group_name_H-M   'P 1'
#
loop_
_entity.id
_entity.type
_entity.pdbx_description
1 polymer ?
#
loop_
_entity_poly.entity_id
_entity_poly.type
_entity_poly.pdbx_seq_one_letter_code
_entity_poly.pdbx_strand_id
1 'polypeptide(L)'
;MEELKSGRVVVTEEVEGMSDIWFYQDGLIKSKLAPSMSLQVMGEVEPGSKVVLWAETRKPIQTWTAQSSGSIISLTFQGMVLDIKGGKTYDRNHVMIWGESEERPRQQ
;
A
#
# COMPACT_ATOMS: atom_id res chain seq x y z
N MET A 1 15.05 -10.78 18.32
CA MET A 1 14.47 -10.39 17.02
C MET A 1 13.80 -9.06 17.28
N GLU A 2 14.33 -7.94 16.78
CA GLU A 2 13.63 -6.66 16.92
C GLU A 2 12.26 -6.79 16.27
N GLU A 3 11.21 -6.39 16.98
CA GLU A 3 9.89 -6.25 16.37
C GLU A 3 10.01 -5.18 15.28
N LEU A 4 9.95 -5.61 14.02
CA LEU A 4 9.83 -4.71 12.89
C LEU A 4 8.58 -3.86 13.13
N LYS A 5 8.75 -2.55 13.32
CA LYS A 5 7.61 -1.66 13.60
C LYS A 5 6.82 -1.36 12.32
N SER A 6 7.52 -1.21 11.19
CA SER A 6 6.97 -1.02 9.85
C SER A 6 7.84 -1.64 8.77
N GLY A 7 7.22 -2.02 7.66
CA GLY A 7 7.88 -2.29 6.39
C GLY A 7 7.63 -1.18 5.38
N ARG A 8 8.68 -0.69 4.73
CA ARG A 8 8.54 0.22 3.57
C ARG A 8 7.99 -0.56 2.38
N VAL A 9 7.03 0.02 1.66
CA VAL A 9 6.48 -0.55 0.42
C VAL A 9 6.87 0.34 -0.75
N VAL A 10 7.54 -0.25 -1.74
CA VAL A 10 8.02 0.44 -2.94
C VAL A 10 7.83 -0.46 -4.16
N VAL A 11 7.74 0.15 -5.33
CA VAL A 11 7.82 -0.55 -6.61
C VAL A 11 9.28 -0.60 -7.07
N THR A 12 9.74 -1.79 -7.45
CA THR A 12 11.11 -2.04 -7.88
C THR A 12 11.15 -3.21 -8.87
N GLU A 13 12.06 -3.17 -9.83
CA GLU A 13 12.34 -4.29 -10.75
C GLU A 13 13.19 -5.37 -10.07
N GLU A 14 14.03 -4.95 -9.12
CA GLU A 14 14.90 -5.83 -8.35
C GLU A 14 14.14 -6.34 -7.12
N VAL A 15 13.84 -7.63 -7.13
CA VAL A 15 13.18 -8.32 -6.02
C VAL A 15 14.20 -9.19 -5.30
N GLU A 16 14.26 -9.05 -3.98
CA GLU A 16 15.08 -9.91 -3.13
C GLU A 16 14.22 -11.01 -2.50
N GLY A 17 14.64 -12.26 -2.68
CA GLY A 17 14.00 -13.42 -2.03
C GLY A 17 12.53 -13.57 -2.39
N MET A 18 11.65 -13.40 -1.39
CA MET A 18 10.19 -13.56 -1.52
C MET A 18 9.45 -12.25 -1.20
N SER A 19 10.12 -11.11 -1.37
CA SER A 19 9.60 -9.78 -0.98
C SER A 19 8.48 -9.26 -1.89
N ASP A 20 8.30 -9.86 -3.06
CA ASP A 20 7.23 -9.58 -4.03
C ASP A 20 6.02 -10.52 -3.90
N ILE A 21 6.02 -11.45 -2.95
CA ILE A 21 4.88 -12.34 -2.74
C ILE A 21 3.92 -11.71 -1.73
N TRP A 22 2.69 -11.47 -2.19
CA TRP A 22 1.62 -10.87 -1.41
C TRP A 22 0.41 -11.80 -1.32
N PHE A 23 -0.33 -11.69 -0.22
CA PHE A 23 -1.58 -12.40 0.03
C PHE A 23 -2.72 -11.42 0.20
N TYR A 24 -3.87 -11.76 -0.35
CA TYR A 24 -5.13 -11.07 -0.11
C TYR A 24 -6.04 -11.94 0.76
N GLN A 25 -6.44 -11.42 1.91
CA GLN A 25 -7.31 -12.14 2.85
C GLN A 25 -8.18 -11.13 3.60
N ASP A 26 -9.50 -11.30 3.55
CA ASP A 26 -10.47 -10.48 4.31
C ASP A 26 -10.29 -8.97 4.11
N GLY A 27 -9.94 -8.55 2.88
CA GLY A 27 -9.66 -7.15 2.54
C GLY A 27 -8.26 -6.67 2.91
N LEU A 28 -7.44 -7.49 3.57
CA LEU A 28 -6.05 -7.17 3.89
C LEU A 28 -5.12 -7.61 2.75
N ILE A 29 -4.17 -6.74 2.40
CA ILE A 29 -3.05 -7.07 1.51
C ILE A 29 -1.80 -7.23 2.37
N LYS A 30 -1.20 -8.42 2.37
CA LYS A 30 -0.18 -8.87 3.34
C LYS A 30 1.07 -9.37 2.63
N SER A 31 2.25 -9.14 3.19
CA SER A 31 3.50 -9.67 2.63
C SER A 31 3.80 -11.07 3.17
N LYS A 32 4.31 -11.96 2.32
CA LYS A 32 4.80 -13.28 2.73
C LYS A 32 5.90 -13.22 3.78
N LEU A 33 6.73 -12.19 3.75
CA LEU A 33 7.83 -12.00 4.71
C LEU A 33 7.34 -11.46 6.06
N ALA A 34 6.13 -10.87 6.12
CA ALA A 34 5.54 -10.33 7.33
C ALA A 34 4.05 -10.69 7.46
N PRO A 35 3.71 -11.95 7.78
CA PRO A 35 2.32 -12.44 7.78
C PRO A 35 1.41 -11.82 8.85
N SER A 36 1.96 -11.10 9.83
CA SER A 36 1.22 -10.36 10.86
C SER A 36 1.02 -8.88 10.51
N MET A 37 1.43 -8.46 9.31
CA MET A 37 1.33 -7.10 8.81
C MET A 37 0.52 -7.02 7.53
N SER A 38 -0.16 -5.88 7.36
CA SER A 38 -0.93 -5.54 6.17
C SER A 38 -0.60 -4.14 5.67
N LEU A 39 -1.02 -3.81 4.44
CA LEU A 39 -0.92 -2.46 3.89
C LEU A 39 -1.80 -1.48 4.69
N GLN A 40 -1.16 -0.41 5.17
CA GLN A 40 -1.76 0.64 5.99
C GLN A 40 -1.26 2.02 5.55
N VAL A 41 -2.16 3.00 5.50
CA VAL A 41 -1.86 4.43 5.40
C VAL A 41 -1.39 4.94 6.76
N MET A 42 -0.29 5.69 6.77
CA MET A 42 0.30 6.29 7.97
C MET A 42 -0.14 7.74 8.17
N GLY A 43 -0.34 8.12 9.43
CA GLY A 43 -0.69 9.49 9.82
C GLY A 43 -2.13 9.88 9.48
N GLU A 44 -2.35 11.18 9.31
CA GLU A 44 -3.58 11.74 8.78
C GLU A 44 -3.71 11.37 7.29
N VAL A 45 -4.93 11.07 6.87
CA VAL A 45 -5.20 10.54 5.52
C VAL A 45 -5.54 11.69 4.61
N GLU A 46 -4.60 12.01 3.72
CA GLU A 46 -4.72 13.00 2.69
C GLU A 46 -4.14 12.44 1.37
N PRO A 47 -4.48 13.01 0.21
CA PRO A 47 -3.81 12.66 -1.04
C PRO A 47 -2.29 12.81 -0.89
N GLY A 48 -1.59 11.70 -1.03
CA GLY A 48 -0.13 11.61 -0.92
C GLY A 48 0.35 10.95 0.36
N SER A 49 -0.54 10.65 1.31
CA SER A 49 -0.18 9.93 2.53
C SER A 49 0.46 8.58 2.20
N LYS A 50 1.56 8.28 2.88
CA LYS A 50 2.38 7.10 2.61
C LYS A 50 1.66 5.82 3.03
N VAL A 51 1.78 4.78 2.20
CA VAL A 51 1.34 3.42 2.51
C VAL A 51 2.54 2.57 2.93
N VAL A 52 2.38 1.79 3.99
CA VAL A 52 3.43 0.94 4.56
C VAL A 52 2.86 -0.42 4.94
N LEU A 53 3.72 -1.40 5.21
CA LEU A 53 3.36 -2.57 6.00
C LEU A 53 3.38 -2.20 7.49
N TRP A 54 2.31 -2.51 8.20
CA TRP A 54 2.23 -2.32 9.66
C TRP A 54 1.43 -3.44 10.31
N ALA A 55 1.64 -3.63 11.61
CA ALA A 55 0.89 -4.60 12.41
C ALA A 55 -0.64 -4.41 12.30
N GLU A 56 -1.36 -5.51 12.17
CA GLU A 56 -2.83 -5.57 12.02
C GLU A 56 -3.61 -5.18 13.30
N THR A 57 -2.91 -4.76 14.35
CA THR A 57 -3.50 -4.29 15.61
C THR A 57 -3.96 -2.82 15.55
N ARG A 58 -3.58 -2.07 14.51
CA ARG A 58 -3.95 -0.66 14.36
C ARG A 58 -5.43 -0.50 14.02
N LYS A 59 -6.05 0.55 14.56
CA LYS A 59 -7.44 0.93 14.27
C LYS A 59 -7.49 2.30 13.57
N PRO A 60 -8.42 2.52 12.63
CA PRO A 60 -9.31 1.50 12.04
C PRO A 60 -8.54 0.44 11.25
N ILE A 61 -9.11 -0.76 11.11
CA ILE A 61 -8.53 -1.78 10.22
C ILE A 61 -8.72 -1.27 8.80
N GLN A 62 -7.62 -1.04 8.09
CA GLN A 62 -7.67 -0.58 6.72
C GLN A 62 -7.76 -1.75 5.75
N THR A 63 -8.80 -1.73 4.93
CA THR A 63 -9.12 -2.79 3.97
C THR A 63 -9.12 -2.24 2.55
N TRP A 64 -8.83 -3.12 1.60
CA TRP A 64 -8.56 -2.82 0.21
C TRP A 64 -9.33 -3.78 -0.69
N THR A 65 -9.58 -3.40 -1.93
CA THR A 65 -10.13 -4.29 -2.95
C THR A 65 -9.49 -3.97 -4.31
N ALA A 66 -9.18 -5.00 -5.09
CA ALA A 66 -8.70 -4.83 -6.45
C ALA A 66 -9.90 -4.78 -7.40
N GLN A 67 -9.94 -3.78 -8.27
CA GLN A 67 -10.94 -3.65 -9.31
C GLN A 67 -10.46 -4.24 -10.64
N SER A 68 -11.41 -4.59 -11.50
CA SER A 68 -11.12 -5.02 -12.88
C SER A 68 -10.49 -3.94 -13.74
N SER A 69 -10.59 -2.66 -13.34
CA SER A 69 -9.88 -1.53 -13.95
C SER A 69 -8.37 -1.54 -13.68
N GLY A 70 -7.89 -2.38 -12.76
CA GLY A 70 -6.49 -2.45 -12.31
C GLY A 70 -6.25 -1.72 -10.99
N SER A 71 -7.13 -0.81 -10.59
CA SER A 71 -6.93 -0.02 -9.37
C SER A 71 -7.21 -0.81 -8.10
N ILE A 72 -6.43 -0.53 -7.06
CA ILE A 72 -6.63 -1.05 -5.70
C ILE A 72 -7.25 0.06 -4.85
N ILE A 73 -8.51 -0.12 -4.48
CA ILE A 73 -9.33 0.87 -3.78
C ILE A 73 -9.29 0.64 -2.28
N SER A 74 -9.23 1.73 -1.51
CA SER A 74 -9.47 1.68 -0.07
C SER A 74 -10.96 1.56 0.22
N LEU A 75 -11.34 0.50 0.95
CA LEU A 75 -12.70 0.35 1.50
C LEU A 75 -12.88 1.16 2.79
N THR A 76 -11.79 1.64 3.39
CA THR A 76 -11.78 2.40 4.66
C THR A 76 -11.80 3.90 4.43
N PHE A 77 -11.14 4.37 3.37
CA PHE A 77 -11.11 5.79 2.98
C PHE A 77 -11.77 5.96 1.61
N GLN A 78 -13.04 6.37 1.61
CA GLN A 78 -13.85 6.44 0.41
C GLN A 78 -13.24 7.36 -0.66
N GLY A 79 -13.29 6.93 -1.93
CA GLY A 79 -12.77 7.68 -3.08
C GLY A 79 -11.25 7.64 -3.22
N MET A 80 -10.56 6.83 -2.41
CA MET A 80 -9.11 6.76 -2.39
C MET A 80 -8.59 5.43 -2.94
N VAL A 81 -7.48 5.49 -3.69
CA VAL A 81 -6.81 4.35 -4.34
C VAL A 81 -5.32 4.33 -4.04
N LEU A 82 -4.68 3.18 -4.24
CA LEU A 82 -3.22 3.10 -4.26
C LEU A 82 -2.64 3.79 -5.49
N ASP A 83 -1.52 4.48 -5.29
CA ASP A 83 -0.82 5.26 -6.29
C ASP A 83 0.70 5.20 -6.04
N ILE A 84 1.51 5.21 -7.09
CA ILE A 84 2.98 5.27 -6.98
C ILE A 84 3.43 6.72 -7.05
N LYS A 85 4.09 7.27 -6.02
CA LYS A 85 4.45 8.70 -5.90
C LYS A 85 5.00 9.38 -7.17
N GLY A 86 5.80 8.69 -7.98
CA GLY A 86 6.38 9.15 -9.24
C GLY A 86 7.23 10.42 -9.11
N GLY A 87 7.52 11.06 -10.25
CA GLY A 87 8.36 12.25 -10.30
C GLY A 87 9.86 11.96 -10.21
N LYS A 88 10.64 12.99 -9.86
CA LYS A 88 12.13 12.95 -9.86
C LYS A 88 12.75 12.89 -8.46
N THR A 89 11.93 12.79 -7.41
CA THR A 89 12.42 12.74 -6.02
C THR A 89 12.88 11.32 -5.64
N TYR A 90 13.71 11.22 -4.60
CA TYR A 90 14.28 9.93 -4.16
C TYR A 90 13.20 8.90 -3.73
N ASP A 91 12.03 9.38 -3.31
CA ASP A 91 10.90 8.57 -2.86
C ASP A 91 9.85 8.31 -3.96
N ARG A 92 10.19 8.57 -5.23
CA ARG A 92 9.29 8.39 -6.39
C ARG A 92 8.66 7.01 -6.50
N ASN A 93 9.30 5.97 -5.97
CA ASN A 93 8.79 4.60 -6.07
C ASN A 93 7.94 4.18 -4.87
N HIS A 94 7.72 5.07 -3.89
CA HIS A 94 6.90 4.76 -2.73
C HIS A 94 5.42 4.65 -3.11
N VAL A 95 4.75 3.68 -2.51
CA VAL A 95 3.29 3.58 -2.58
C VAL A 95 2.69 4.61 -1.62
N MET A 96 1.68 5.31 -2.12
CA MET A 96 0.90 6.29 -1.40
C MET A 96 -0.58 6.08 -1.71
N ILE A 97 -1.43 6.77 -0.96
CA ILE A 97 -2.86 6.83 -1.25
C ILE A 97 -3.18 8.14 -1.99
N TRP A 98 -4.10 8.11 -2.95
CA TRP A 98 -4.53 9.29 -3.71
C TRP A 98 -6.01 9.19 -4.07
N GLY A 99 -6.61 10.29 -4.55
CA GLY A 99 -7.95 10.24 -5.14
C GLY A 99 -7.95 9.48 -6.47
N GLU A 100 -9.00 8.73 -6.76
CA GLU A 100 -9.15 8.04 -8.04
C GLU A 100 -9.14 9.03 -9.23
N SER A 101 -8.35 8.75 -10.26
CA SER A 101 -8.23 9.64 -11.43
C SER A 101 -7.71 8.90 -12.67
N GLU A 102 -8.45 9.00 -13.77
CA GLU A 102 -8.03 8.46 -15.08
C GLU A 102 -6.78 9.14 -15.65
N GLU A 103 -6.47 10.35 -15.19
CA GLU A 103 -5.27 11.10 -15.60
C GLU A 103 -3.99 10.57 -14.96
N ARG A 104 -4.09 9.52 -14.13
CA ARG A 104 -2.99 8.95 -13.35
C ARG A 104 -2.80 7.47 -13.66
N PRO A 105 -2.15 7.12 -14.79
CA PRO A 105 -1.95 5.73 -15.20
C PRO A 105 -1.26 4.84 -14.16
N ARG A 106 -0.49 5.44 -13.26
CA ARG A 106 0.22 4.78 -12.14
C ARG A 106 -0.68 4.33 -10.98
N GLN A 107 -1.99 4.48 -11.14
CA GLN A 107 -3.03 3.89 -10.28
C GLN A 107 -3.50 2.51 -10.80
N GLN A 108 -2.85 1.99 -11.86
CA GLN A 108 -3.10 0.68 -12.47
C GLN A 108 -1.81 -0.16 -12.47
#